data_AF-C5M226-F1
#
_entry.id   AF-C5M226-F1
#
_cell.length_a   1.000
_cell.length_b   1.000
_cell.length_c   1.000
_cell.angle_alpha   90.00
_cell.angle_beta   90.00
_cell.angle_gamma   90.00
#
_symmetry.space_group_name_H-M   'P 1'
#
loop_
_entity.id
_entity.type
_entity.pdbx_description
1 polymer ?
#
loop_
_entity_poly.entity_id
_entity_poly.type
_entity_poly.pdbx_seq_one_letter_code
_entity_poly.pdbx_strand_id
1 'polypeptide(L)'
;MTNQKGMWVIGYGSLIFKPPPHVSFKVTGYLTGFIRRFWQSSIDHRGTPEYPGRVVTLISLKDLQNNEKFHDDLHMYELKEDSNNIIIDVKKKIHELKEEDLKVYGVAYYIKPENVDEVKEYLDIREQNGYTDHKVPFHILNIEKNEVSDGLIDDIPNDKNGKYIESMIYIGTTENEAFIGPESLEDTAKVIRTSIGPSGKNSEYLINLTEAIKHFGIRDYYLEDLLQLL
;
A
#
# COMPACT_ATOMS: atom_id res chain seq x y z
N MET A 1 -32.64 14.73 2.73
CA MET A 1 -31.20 14.68 3.07
C MET A 1 -30.88 13.22 3.28
N THR A 2 -30.18 12.60 2.34
CA THR A 2 -29.80 11.19 2.45
C THR A 2 -28.88 11.03 3.65
N ASN A 3 -29.24 10.10 4.54
CA ASN A 3 -28.54 9.81 5.79
C ASN A 3 -27.25 9.00 5.51
N GLN A 4 -26.50 9.37 4.47
CA GLN A 4 -25.30 8.66 4.06
C GLN A 4 -24.16 9.00 5.02
N LYS A 5 -23.52 7.97 5.57
CA LYS A 5 -22.27 8.12 6.31
C LYS A 5 -21.14 8.40 5.32
N GLY A 6 -20.14 9.18 5.73
CA GLY A 6 -18.93 9.38 4.95
C GLY A 6 -18.16 8.08 4.75
N MET A 7 -17.14 8.12 3.91
CA MET A 7 -16.33 6.96 3.55
C MET A 7 -14.87 7.20 3.90
N TRP A 8 -14.17 6.14 4.32
CA TRP A 8 -12.73 6.14 4.40
C TRP A 8 -12.12 5.39 3.21
N VAL A 9 -11.02 5.90 2.68
CA VAL A 9 -10.25 5.28 1.60
C VAL A 9 -8.82 5.08 2.06
N ILE A 10 -8.35 3.84 2.06
CA ILE A 10 -6.99 3.48 2.48
C ILE A 10 -6.05 3.51 1.28
N GLY A 11 -4.94 4.21 1.42
CA GLY A 11 -3.86 4.27 0.45
C GLY A 11 -2.56 3.68 0.98
N TYR A 12 -2.02 2.68 0.27
CA TYR A 12 -0.70 2.08 0.53
C TYR A 12 0.30 2.25 -0.62
N GLY A 13 -0.16 2.80 -1.76
CA GLY A 13 0.63 3.03 -2.96
C GLY A 13 0.52 4.48 -3.42
N SER A 14 0.19 4.69 -4.70
CA SER A 14 0.13 6.03 -5.29
C SER A 14 -0.79 7.00 -4.57
N LEU A 15 -1.86 6.51 -3.92
CA LEU A 15 -2.76 7.35 -3.12
C LEU A 15 -2.03 8.10 -2.00
N ILE A 16 -0.87 7.62 -1.51
CA ILE A 16 -0.09 8.30 -0.49
C ILE A 16 0.46 9.65 -0.98
N PHE A 17 0.94 9.73 -2.22
CA PHE A 17 1.52 10.96 -2.81
C PHE A 17 0.61 11.64 -3.84
N LYS A 18 -0.45 10.96 -4.27
CA LYS A 18 -1.48 11.46 -5.19
C LYS A 18 -2.86 11.14 -4.62
N PRO A 19 -3.37 11.92 -3.64
CA PRO A 19 -4.63 11.66 -2.95
C PRO A 19 -5.84 11.67 -3.92
N PRO A 20 -6.99 11.09 -3.52
CA PRO A 20 -8.23 11.24 -4.27
C PRO A 20 -8.75 12.69 -4.19
N PRO A 21 -9.71 13.08 -5.06
CA PRO A 21 -10.39 14.37 -4.91
C PRO A 21 -11.23 14.42 -3.63
N HIS A 22 -11.66 15.62 -3.23
CA HIS A 22 -12.62 15.85 -2.13
C HIS A 22 -12.20 15.33 -0.74
N VAL A 23 -10.90 15.12 -0.53
CA VAL A 23 -10.35 14.76 0.79
C VAL A 23 -10.70 15.85 1.80
N SER A 24 -11.42 15.45 2.85
CA SER A 24 -11.71 16.35 3.97
C SER A 24 -10.56 16.39 4.96
N PHE A 25 -10.04 15.22 5.33
CA PHE A 25 -8.82 15.08 6.12
C PHE A 25 -8.21 13.69 5.90
N LYS A 26 -6.98 13.50 6.40
CA LYS A 26 -6.26 12.22 6.34
C LYS A 26 -5.71 11.83 7.71
N VAL A 27 -5.48 10.55 7.89
CA VAL A 27 -4.77 9.99 9.05
C VAL A 27 -3.63 9.10 8.55
N THR A 28 -2.54 9.04 9.31
CA THR A 28 -1.47 8.07 9.06
C THR A 28 -1.68 6.85 9.95
N GLY A 29 -1.21 5.70 9.48
CA GLY A 29 -1.45 4.44 10.17
C GLY A 29 -0.83 3.25 9.44
N TYR A 30 -1.28 2.06 9.80
CA TYR A 30 -0.77 0.82 9.26
C TYR A 30 -1.84 -0.27 9.15
N LEU A 31 -1.59 -1.21 8.24
CA LEU A 31 -2.27 -2.48 8.12
C LEU A 31 -1.42 -3.55 8.83
N THR A 32 -2.07 -4.53 9.46
CA THR A 32 -1.41 -5.73 10.02
C THR A 32 -1.68 -6.94 9.14
N GLY A 33 -0.75 -7.89 9.09
CA GLY A 33 -0.92 -9.14 8.33
C GLY A 33 -0.76 -9.00 6.83
N PHE A 34 -0.13 -7.92 6.36
CA PHE A 34 0.16 -7.70 4.94
C PHE A 34 1.64 -7.39 4.71
N ILE A 35 2.13 -7.73 3.53
CA ILE A 35 3.34 -7.14 2.96
C ILE A 35 2.99 -6.30 1.75
N ARG A 36 3.79 -5.27 1.48
CA ARG A 36 3.73 -4.46 0.27
C ARG A 36 4.85 -4.88 -0.68
N ARG A 37 4.54 -5.19 -1.93
CA ARG A 37 5.52 -5.56 -2.96
C ARG A 37 5.16 -4.96 -4.32
N PHE A 38 6.17 -4.63 -5.12
CA PHE A 38 6.04 -4.24 -6.53
C PHE A 38 5.74 -5.45 -7.43
N TRP A 39 4.76 -6.26 -7.04
CA TRP A 39 4.40 -7.51 -7.71
C TRP A 39 3.13 -7.42 -8.53
N GLN A 40 2.70 -6.20 -8.87
CA GLN A 40 1.60 -5.95 -9.81
C GLN A 40 2.16 -5.34 -11.09
N SER A 41 1.87 -5.97 -12.22
CA SER A 41 2.17 -5.46 -13.55
C SER A 41 1.34 -4.21 -13.86
N SER A 42 1.95 -3.18 -14.47
CA SER A 42 1.24 -1.97 -14.89
C SER A 42 1.44 -1.72 -16.38
N ILE A 43 0.36 -1.81 -17.15
CA ILE A 43 0.37 -1.69 -18.61
C ILE A 43 -0.22 -0.37 -19.13
N ASP A 44 -0.80 0.44 -18.25
CA ASP A 44 -1.58 1.64 -18.56
C ASP A 44 -1.12 2.90 -17.81
N HIS A 45 -0.33 2.74 -16.76
CA HIS A 45 0.17 3.85 -15.95
C HIS A 45 1.70 3.96 -16.01
N ARG A 46 2.41 2.93 -15.54
CA ARG A 46 3.87 2.96 -15.35
C ARG A 46 4.65 2.10 -16.35
N GLY A 47 3.94 1.50 -17.30
CA GLY A 47 4.51 0.83 -18.47
C GLY A 47 3.51 0.87 -19.62
N THR A 48 3.72 -0.01 -20.59
CA THR A 48 2.82 -0.27 -21.71
C THR A 48 2.46 -1.76 -21.76
N PRO A 49 1.49 -2.19 -22.60
CA PRO A 49 1.21 -3.61 -22.78
C PRO A 49 2.43 -4.44 -23.23
N GLU A 50 3.29 -3.86 -24.07
CA GLU A 50 4.52 -4.50 -24.58
C GLU A 50 5.67 -4.47 -23.56
N TYR A 51 5.73 -3.40 -22.76
CA TYR A 51 6.76 -3.20 -21.74
C TYR A 51 6.13 -2.82 -20.40
N PRO A 52 5.54 -3.80 -19.68
CA PRO A 52 4.85 -3.51 -18.44
C PRO A 52 5.78 -2.96 -17.37
N GLY A 53 5.24 -2.05 -16.56
CA GLY A 53 5.87 -1.60 -15.33
C GLY A 53 5.61 -2.55 -14.16
N ARG A 54 6.04 -2.11 -12.99
CA ARG A 54 5.73 -2.67 -11.68
C ARG A 54 5.11 -1.58 -10.81
N VAL A 55 4.01 -1.90 -10.15
CA VAL A 55 3.38 -1.07 -9.12
C VAL A 55 3.11 -1.92 -7.88
N VAL A 56 2.83 -1.26 -6.76
CA VAL A 56 2.65 -1.98 -5.49
C VAL A 56 1.30 -2.65 -5.37
N THR A 57 1.29 -3.86 -4.83
CA THR A 57 0.11 -4.51 -4.28
C THR A 57 0.36 -4.96 -2.84
N LEU A 58 -0.69 -5.43 -2.17
CA LEU A 58 -0.63 -6.08 -0.87
C LEU A 58 -0.82 -7.57 -1.00
N ILE A 59 -0.05 -8.33 -0.25
CA ILE A 59 -0.20 -9.78 -0.12
C ILE A 59 -0.50 -10.06 1.35
N SER A 60 -1.62 -10.71 1.62
CA SER A 60 -2.00 -11.06 2.98
C SER A 60 -1.16 -12.23 3.50
N LEU A 61 -1.00 -12.35 4.82
CA LEU A 61 -0.37 -13.51 5.45
C LEU A 61 -1.07 -14.81 5.04
N LYS A 62 -2.39 -14.76 4.90
CA LYS A 62 -3.18 -15.90 4.43
C LYS A 62 -2.78 -16.32 3.02
N ASP A 63 -2.59 -15.37 2.10
CA ASP A 63 -2.17 -15.69 0.73
C ASP A 63 -0.72 -16.19 0.72
N LEU A 64 0.15 -15.60 1.53
CA LEU A 64 1.52 -16.09 1.70
C LEU A 64 1.56 -17.56 2.15
N GLN A 65 0.72 -17.92 3.14
CA GLN A 65 0.69 -19.26 3.73
C GLN A 65 0.01 -20.30 2.83
N ASN A 66 -0.99 -19.91 2.03
CA ASN A 66 -1.81 -20.84 1.27
C ASN A 66 -1.44 -20.92 -0.22
N ASN A 67 -0.56 -20.05 -0.71
CA ASN A 67 -0.15 -20.04 -2.11
C ASN A 67 1.23 -20.70 -2.27
N GLU A 68 1.25 -21.84 -2.95
CA GLU A 68 2.45 -22.65 -3.18
C GLU A 68 3.56 -21.86 -3.89
N LYS A 69 3.23 -20.81 -4.66
CA LYS A 69 4.21 -19.95 -5.36
C LYS A 69 5.27 -19.35 -4.43
N PHE A 70 4.97 -19.17 -3.15
CA PHE A 70 5.90 -18.57 -2.18
C PHE A 70 6.87 -19.59 -1.55
N HIS A 71 6.65 -20.90 -1.74
CA HIS A 71 7.54 -21.97 -1.26
C HIS A 71 7.95 -21.86 0.22
N ASP A 72 7.08 -21.32 1.08
CA ASP A 72 7.33 -21.11 2.52
C ASP A 72 8.53 -20.20 2.85
N ASP A 73 9.05 -19.46 1.86
CA ASP A 73 10.18 -18.54 2.01
C ASP A 73 9.72 -17.10 1.75
N LEU A 74 10.01 -16.20 2.69
CA LEU A 74 9.75 -14.77 2.54
C LEU A 74 11.01 -13.96 2.80
N HIS A 75 11.36 -13.13 1.83
CA HIS A 75 12.38 -12.10 1.98
C HIS A 75 11.77 -10.87 2.67
N MET A 76 12.30 -10.53 3.84
CA MET A 76 11.97 -9.35 4.62
C MET A 76 13.19 -8.43 4.67
N TYR A 77 12.96 -7.14 4.93
CA TYR A 77 14.02 -6.14 4.89
C TYR A 77 14.05 -5.41 6.22
N GLU A 78 15.22 -5.40 6.85
CA GLU A 78 15.40 -4.87 8.20
C GLU A 78 16.63 -3.94 8.22
N LEU A 79 16.63 -2.94 9.10
CA LEU A 79 17.80 -2.09 9.32
C LEU A 79 18.77 -2.79 10.27
N LYS A 80 20.03 -2.94 9.87
CA LYS A 80 21.07 -3.43 10.77
C LYS A 80 21.48 -2.33 11.76
N GLU A 81 21.30 -2.58 13.07
CA GLU A 81 21.51 -1.58 14.13
C GLU A 81 22.99 -1.13 14.29
N ASP A 82 23.94 -1.91 13.78
CA ASP A 82 25.32 -1.84 14.29
C ASP A 82 26.27 -0.90 13.53
N SER A 83 25.97 -0.45 12.30
CA SER A 83 26.74 0.60 11.59
C SER A 83 26.21 0.89 10.17
N ASN A 84 26.19 2.17 9.79
CA ASN A 84 25.91 2.74 8.45
C ASN A 84 24.48 2.67 7.89
N ASN A 85 23.44 2.42 8.70
CA ASN A 85 22.05 2.36 8.22
C ASN A 85 21.86 1.37 7.05
N ILE A 86 22.60 0.26 7.04
CA ILE A 86 22.54 -0.75 5.99
C ILE A 86 21.22 -1.54 6.14
N ILE A 87 20.49 -1.66 5.04
CA ILE A 87 19.32 -2.54 4.95
C ILE A 87 19.82 -3.94 4.60
N ILE A 88 19.30 -4.95 5.30
CA ILE A 88 19.64 -6.36 5.08
C ILE A 88 18.40 -7.15 4.69
N ASP A 89 18.60 -8.09 3.77
CA ASP A 89 17.63 -9.13 3.45
C ASP A 89 17.63 -10.22 4.52
N VAL A 90 16.49 -10.41 5.16
CA VAL A 90 16.24 -11.39 6.22
C VAL A 90 15.21 -12.39 5.71
N LYS A 91 15.69 -13.61 5.43
CA LYS A 91 14.81 -14.72 5.08
C LYS A 91 14.03 -15.19 6.30
N LYS A 92 12.71 -15.27 6.18
CA LYS A 92 11.78 -15.81 7.19
C LYS A 92 11.02 -17.00 6.60
N LYS A 93 10.61 -17.91 7.47
CA LYS A 93 9.67 -18.98 7.12
C LYS A 93 8.24 -18.50 7.26
N ILE A 94 7.44 -18.66 6.20
CA ILE A 94 6.09 -18.10 6.14
C ILE A 94 5.17 -18.73 7.19
N HIS A 95 5.30 -20.04 7.42
CA HIS A 95 4.51 -20.75 8.42
C HIS A 95 4.78 -20.29 9.87
N GLU A 96 5.91 -19.64 10.15
CA GLU A 96 6.26 -19.13 11.48
C GLU A 96 5.69 -17.73 11.74
N LEU A 97 5.26 -17.02 10.68
CA LEU A 97 4.78 -15.64 10.76
C LEU A 97 3.36 -15.54 11.31
N LYS A 98 3.13 -14.47 12.06
CA LYS A 98 1.83 -14.03 12.56
C LYS A 98 1.49 -12.67 11.95
N GLU A 99 0.21 -12.27 12.02
CA GLU A 99 -0.24 -10.99 11.46
C GLU A 99 0.50 -9.79 12.08
N GLU A 100 0.85 -9.87 13.36
CA GLU A 100 1.57 -8.84 14.10
C GLU A 100 3.03 -8.63 13.65
N ASP A 101 3.61 -9.63 12.99
CA ASP A 101 4.96 -9.55 12.42
C ASP A 101 5.00 -8.74 11.12
N LEU A 102 3.84 -8.53 10.50
CA LEU A 102 3.72 -7.92 9.18
C LEU A 102 2.95 -6.61 9.26
N LYS A 103 3.63 -5.50 8.93
CA LYS A 103 3.02 -4.16 8.92
C LYS A 103 3.26 -3.43 7.62
N VAL A 104 2.21 -2.84 7.07
CA VAL A 104 2.29 -1.93 5.93
C VAL A 104 1.76 -0.57 6.33
N TYR A 105 2.64 0.42 6.32
CA TYR A 105 2.27 1.80 6.62
C TYR A 105 1.64 2.50 5.42
N GLY A 106 0.68 3.37 5.68
CA GLY A 106 -0.01 4.14 4.67
C GLY A 106 -0.81 5.29 5.26
N VAL A 107 -1.86 5.67 4.54
CA VAL A 107 -2.77 6.75 4.92
C VAL A 107 -4.22 6.30 4.74
N ALA A 108 -5.12 6.85 5.53
CA ALA A 108 -6.56 6.75 5.26
C ALA A 108 -7.16 8.16 5.10
N TYR A 109 -7.94 8.35 4.05
CA TYR A 109 -8.59 9.61 3.71
C TYR A 109 -10.06 9.56 4.07
N TYR A 110 -10.58 10.58 4.74
CA TYR A 110 -12.02 10.72 4.96
C TYR A 110 -12.66 11.56 3.86
N ILE A 111 -13.73 11.02 3.28
CA ILE A 111 -14.57 11.63 2.25
C ILE A 111 -15.95 11.89 2.84
N LYS A 112 -16.40 13.14 2.76
CA LYS A 112 -17.74 13.54 3.21
C LYS A 112 -18.84 12.88 2.37
N PRO A 113 -20.02 12.60 2.96
CA PRO A 113 -21.13 11.91 2.31
C PRO A 113 -21.46 12.43 0.90
N GLU A 114 -21.48 13.74 0.71
CA GLU A 114 -21.84 14.40 -0.55
C GLU A 114 -20.88 14.10 -1.71
N ASN A 115 -19.65 13.64 -1.43
CA ASN A 115 -18.62 13.37 -2.44
C ASN A 115 -18.29 11.88 -2.58
N VAL A 116 -18.96 10.99 -1.83
CA VAL A 116 -18.61 9.56 -1.79
C VAL A 116 -18.75 8.90 -3.16
N ASP A 117 -19.85 9.17 -3.86
CA ASP A 117 -20.14 8.51 -5.13
C ASP A 117 -19.15 8.93 -6.23
N GLU A 118 -18.83 10.23 -6.32
CA GLU A 118 -17.82 10.75 -7.25
C GLU A 118 -16.42 10.19 -6.96
N VAL A 119 -16.03 10.10 -5.69
CA VAL A 119 -14.72 9.55 -5.31
C VAL A 119 -14.63 8.05 -5.63
N LYS A 120 -15.70 7.28 -5.41
CA LYS A 120 -15.72 5.86 -5.78
C LYS A 120 -15.56 5.66 -7.28
N GLU A 121 -16.32 6.39 -8.10
CA GLU A 121 -16.20 6.32 -9.55
C GLU A 121 -14.78 6.70 -10.03
N TYR A 122 -14.21 7.74 -9.44
CA TYR A 122 -12.82 8.12 -9.70
C TYR A 122 -11.83 6.98 -9.37
N LEU A 123 -12.01 6.31 -8.23
CA LEU A 123 -11.12 5.22 -7.80
C LEU A 123 -11.29 3.97 -8.65
N ASP A 124 -12.52 3.63 -9.05
CA ASP A 124 -12.79 2.48 -9.93
C ASP A 124 -12.14 2.66 -11.31
N ILE A 125 -12.03 3.89 -11.81
CA ILE A 125 -11.30 4.21 -13.05
C ILE A 125 -9.79 4.21 -12.83
N ARG A 126 -9.33 4.63 -11.65
CA ARG A 126 -7.90 4.74 -11.34
C ARG A 126 -7.25 3.39 -11.05
N GLU A 127 -7.95 2.52 -10.33
CA GLU A 127 -7.44 1.24 -9.84
C GLU A 127 -7.89 0.11 -10.78
N GLN A 128 -7.56 0.27 -12.06
CA GLN A 128 -7.80 -0.72 -13.13
C GLN A 128 -6.73 -1.82 -13.12
N ASN A 129 -6.85 -2.80 -14.01
CA ASN A 129 -5.91 -3.93 -14.18
C ASN A 129 -5.79 -4.86 -12.97
N GLY A 130 -6.93 -5.36 -12.50
CA GLY A 130 -7.00 -6.51 -11.59
C GLY A 130 -7.03 -6.16 -10.10
N TYR A 131 -7.04 -4.87 -9.75
CA TYR A 131 -7.37 -4.45 -8.39
C TYR A 131 -8.87 -4.66 -8.11
N THR A 132 -9.17 -5.17 -6.93
CA THR A 132 -10.54 -5.32 -6.43
C THR A 132 -10.68 -4.57 -5.11
N ASP A 133 -11.89 -4.14 -4.77
CA ASP A 133 -12.15 -3.48 -3.50
C ASP A 133 -12.25 -4.49 -2.35
N HIS A 134 -11.65 -4.14 -1.22
CA HIS A 134 -11.70 -4.90 0.01
C HIS A 134 -11.97 -3.98 1.19
N LYS A 135 -12.30 -4.59 2.34
CA LYS A 135 -12.34 -3.91 3.63
C LYS A 135 -11.35 -4.58 4.57
N VAL A 136 -10.46 -3.76 5.12
CA VAL A 136 -9.41 -4.21 6.05
C VAL A 136 -9.32 -3.22 7.21
N PRO A 137 -8.95 -3.69 8.42
CA PRO A 137 -8.68 -2.80 9.54
C PRO A 137 -7.37 -2.02 9.29
N PHE A 138 -7.46 -0.70 9.39
CA PHE A 138 -6.33 0.22 9.33
C PHE A 138 -6.16 0.91 10.69
N HIS A 139 -5.09 0.57 11.40
CA HIS A 139 -4.79 1.09 12.73
C HIS A 139 -4.17 2.48 12.63
N ILE A 140 -4.76 3.44 13.34
CA ILE A 140 -4.39 4.85 13.28
C ILE A 140 -3.20 5.10 14.20
N LEU A 141 -2.18 5.79 13.67
CA LEU A 141 -1.02 6.26 14.44
C LEU A 141 -1.14 7.74 14.83
N ASN A 142 -1.55 8.58 13.87
CA ASN A 142 -1.68 10.00 14.09
C ASN A 142 -2.92 10.56 13.38
N ILE A 143 -3.58 11.50 14.05
CA ILE A 143 -4.72 12.22 13.52
C ILE A 143 -4.46 13.71 13.67
N GLU A 144 -4.42 14.40 12.54
CA GLU A 144 -4.40 15.86 12.54
C GLU A 144 -5.80 16.36 12.87
N LYS A 145 -5.95 16.94 14.08
CA LYS A 145 -7.22 17.50 14.53
C LYS A 145 -7.62 18.73 13.72
N ASN A 146 -8.87 18.75 13.27
CA ASN A 146 -9.55 19.85 12.62
C ASN A 146 -11.06 19.79 12.92
N GLU A 147 -11.81 20.82 12.52
CA GLU A 147 -13.27 20.92 12.77
C GLU A 147 -14.06 19.68 12.32
N VAL A 148 -13.62 19.01 11.25
CA VAL A 148 -14.27 17.80 10.73
C VAL A 148 -13.87 16.58 11.55
N SER A 149 -12.59 16.44 11.90
CA SER A 149 -12.10 15.25 12.59
C SER A 149 -12.53 15.19 14.06
N ASP A 150 -12.70 16.33 14.73
CA ASP A 150 -12.97 16.40 16.18
C ASP A 150 -14.25 15.65 16.60
N GLY A 151 -15.25 15.54 15.72
CA GLY A 151 -16.47 14.76 15.98
C GLY A 151 -16.49 13.34 15.38
N LEU A 152 -15.57 13.03 14.45
CA LEU A 152 -15.52 11.74 13.76
C LEU A 152 -14.63 10.71 14.46
N ILE A 153 -13.66 11.19 15.26
CA ILE A 153 -12.66 10.33 15.92
C ILE A 153 -13.23 9.59 17.13
N ASP A 154 -14.25 10.16 17.79
CA ASP A 154 -14.81 9.61 19.03
C ASP A 154 -15.56 8.29 18.80
N ASP A 155 -16.18 8.14 17.64
CA ASP A 155 -16.92 6.94 17.24
C ASP A 155 -16.05 5.85 16.59
N ILE A 156 -14.73 6.09 16.44
CA ILE A 156 -13.82 5.11 15.82
C ILE A 156 -13.62 3.92 16.78
N PRO A 157 -13.85 2.67 16.32
CA PRO A 157 -13.67 1.50 17.15
C PRO A 157 -12.21 1.32 17.57
N ASN A 158 -12.00 0.60 18.67
CA ASN A 158 -10.70 0.36 19.27
C ASN A 158 -10.52 -1.13 19.54
N ASP A 159 -9.34 -1.66 19.25
CA ASP A 159 -8.94 -3.03 19.57
C ASP A 159 -7.65 -3.04 20.42
N LYS A 160 -6.98 -4.21 20.52
CA LYS A 160 -5.71 -4.33 21.26
C LYS A 160 -4.55 -3.49 20.67
N ASN A 161 -4.64 -3.11 19.40
CA ASN A 161 -3.62 -2.38 18.64
C ASN A 161 -3.96 -0.87 18.51
N GLY A 162 -5.11 -0.44 19.03
CA GLY A 162 -5.53 0.96 19.05
C GLY A 162 -6.77 1.23 18.20
N LYS A 163 -7.05 2.53 17.98
CA LYS A 163 -8.16 2.96 17.14
C LYS A 163 -7.93 2.49 15.71
N TYR A 164 -8.94 1.90 15.08
CA TYR A 164 -8.83 1.42 13.71
C TYR A 164 -10.05 1.83 12.87
N ILE A 165 -9.80 1.98 11.58
CA ILE A 165 -10.83 2.25 10.59
C ILE A 165 -10.96 1.00 9.73
N GLU A 166 -12.17 0.47 9.59
CA GLU A 166 -12.45 -0.55 8.59
C GLU A 166 -13.06 0.12 7.36
N SER A 167 -12.32 0.11 6.24
CA SER A 167 -12.82 0.74 5.03
C SER A 167 -12.16 0.29 3.75
N MET A 168 -12.59 0.93 2.66
CA MET A 168 -12.26 0.58 1.29
C MET A 168 -10.75 0.70 1.02
N ILE A 169 -10.22 -0.34 0.43
CA ILE A 169 -8.86 -0.44 -0.09
C ILE A 169 -8.91 -1.21 -1.42
N TYR A 170 -8.12 -0.83 -2.41
CA TYR A 170 -8.00 -1.58 -3.66
C TYR A 170 -6.77 -2.47 -3.59
N ILE A 171 -6.90 -3.78 -3.80
CA ILE A 171 -5.78 -4.73 -3.75
C ILE A 171 -5.75 -5.56 -5.03
N GLY A 172 -4.58 -5.64 -5.68
CA GLY A 172 -4.31 -6.60 -6.74
C GLY A 172 -3.99 -7.96 -6.11
N THR A 173 -4.99 -8.84 -6.04
CA THR A 173 -4.89 -10.16 -5.37
C THR A 173 -3.91 -11.11 -6.05
N THR A 174 -3.43 -12.15 -5.37
CA THR A 174 -2.46 -13.11 -5.97
C THR A 174 -3.01 -13.91 -7.15
N GLU A 175 -4.33 -13.89 -7.32
CA GLU A 175 -5.07 -14.59 -8.37
C GLU A 175 -5.33 -13.72 -9.60
N ASN A 176 -5.03 -12.42 -9.54
CA ASN A 176 -5.26 -11.52 -10.66
C ASN A 176 -4.21 -11.71 -11.77
N GLU A 177 -4.58 -11.50 -13.03
CA GLU A 177 -3.73 -11.75 -14.21
C GLU A 177 -2.47 -10.86 -14.27
N ALA A 178 -2.52 -9.70 -13.60
CA ALA A 178 -1.40 -8.77 -13.52
C ALA A 178 -0.50 -9.04 -12.30
N PHE A 179 -0.79 -10.03 -11.45
CA PHE A 179 0.09 -10.43 -10.36
C PHE A 179 1.29 -11.22 -10.90
N ILE A 180 2.50 -10.72 -10.67
CA ILE A 180 3.75 -11.31 -11.18
C ILE A 180 4.63 -11.89 -10.07
N GLY A 181 4.18 -11.83 -8.82
CA GLY A 181 4.96 -12.27 -7.67
C GLY A 181 5.03 -13.80 -7.52
N PRO A 182 6.00 -14.32 -6.75
CA PRO A 182 7.13 -13.58 -6.18
C PRO A 182 8.19 -13.21 -7.23
N GLU A 183 8.75 -12.01 -7.13
CA GLU A 183 9.82 -11.51 -8.00
C GLU A 183 10.95 -10.94 -7.13
N SER A 184 12.21 -11.17 -7.54
CA SER A 184 13.40 -10.67 -6.85
C SER A 184 13.48 -9.14 -6.88
N LEU A 185 14.22 -8.54 -5.95
CA LEU A 185 14.47 -7.08 -5.98
C LEU A 185 15.19 -6.67 -7.25
N GLU A 186 16.17 -7.46 -7.69
CA GLU A 186 16.99 -7.18 -8.86
C GLU A 186 16.15 -7.20 -10.14
N ASP A 187 15.27 -8.18 -10.30
CA ASP A 187 14.40 -8.26 -11.48
C ASP A 187 13.33 -7.18 -11.46
N THR A 188 12.73 -6.92 -10.29
CA THR A 188 11.82 -5.78 -10.08
C THR A 188 12.51 -4.46 -10.47
N ALA A 189 13.74 -4.23 -9.99
CA ALA A 189 14.51 -3.00 -10.25
C ALA A 189 14.87 -2.83 -11.73
N LYS A 190 15.25 -3.90 -12.42
CA LYS A 190 15.55 -3.86 -13.88
C LYS A 190 14.35 -3.33 -14.67
N VAL A 191 13.14 -3.80 -14.34
CA VAL A 191 11.90 -3.33 -14.97
C VAL A 191 11.64 -1.87 -14.59
N ILE A 192 11.63 -1.54 -13.29
CA ILE A 192 11.35 -0.18 -12.82
C ILE A 192 12.31 0.88 -13.42
N ARG A 193 13.58 0.52 -13.64
CA ARG A 193 14.59 1.43 -14.21
C ARG A 193 14.27 1.83 -15.65
N THR A 194 13.61 0.95 -16.41
CA THR A 194 13.46 1.10 -17.87
C THR A 194 12.04 1.36 -18.32
N SER A 195 11.03 0.93 -17.55
CA SER A 195 9.61 1.11 -17.92
C SER A 195 9.14 2.56 -17.78
N ILE A 196 8.35 2.98 -18.77
CA ILE A 196 7.71 4.29 -18.85
C ILE A 196 6.29 4.05 -19.38
N GLY A 197 5.30 4.63 -18.72
CA GLY A 197 3.92 4.59 -19.18
C GLY A 197 3.30 5.99 -19.27
N PRO A 198 1.99 6.08 -19.59
CA PRO A 198 1.26 7.34 -19.70
C PRO A 198 1.33 8.23 -18.44
N SER A 199 1.52 7.64 -17.26
CA SER A 199 1.65 8.36 -15.99
C SER A 199 3.10 8.70 -15.61
N GLY A 200 4.06 8.53 -16.52
CA GLY A 200 5.48 8.86 -16.33
C GLY A 200 6.36 7.63 -16.12
N LYS A 201 7.60 7.87 -15.69
CA LYS A 201 8.59 6.80 -15.47
C LYS A 201 8.15 5.89 -14.32
N ASN A 202 8.47 4.61 -14.39
CA ASN A 202 8.18 3.72 -13.28
C ASN A 202 9.04 4.04 -12.05
N SER A 203 10.29 4.46 -12.23
CA SER A 203 11.17 4.91 -11.15
C SER A 203 10.60 6.07 -10.34
N GLU A 204 9.91 7.01 -10.98
CA GLU A 204 9.21 8.11 -10.28
C GLU A 204 8.13 7.59 -9.34
N TYR A 205 7.46 6.48 -9.66
CA TYR A 205 6.50 5.86 -8.73
C TYR A 205 7.20 5.43 -7.45
N LEU A 206 8.32 4.70 -7.57
CA LEU A 206 9.08 4.21 -6.43
C LEU A 206 9.62 5.37 -5.59
N ILE A 207 10.27 6.35 -6.23
CA ILE A 207 10.83 7.53 -5.55
C ILE A 207 9.74 8.27 -4.76
N ASN A 208 8.63 8.63 -5.42
CA ASN A 208 7.55 9.38 -4.78
C ASN A 208 6.91 8.61 -3.61
N LEU A 209 6.74 7.29 -3.75
CA LEU A 209 6.20 6.45 -2.68
C LEU A 209 7.15 6.41 -1.47
N THR A 210 8.44 6.15 -1.72
CA THR A 210 9.46 6.06 -0.67
C THR A 210 9.62 7.39 0.06
N GLU A 211 9.68 8.51 -0.67
CA GLU A 211 9.77 9.85 -0.07
C GLU A 211 8.51 10.21 0.74
N ALA A 212 7.32 9.90 0.22
CA ALA A 212 6.08 10.23 0.93
C ALA A 212 5.93 9.44 2.24
N ILE A 213 6.35 8.17 2.28
CA ILE A 213 6.38 7.39 3.53
C ILE A 213 7.41 7.96 4.51
N LYS A 214 8.61 8.33 4.03
CA LYS A 214 9.65 8.98 4.85
C LYS A 214 9.18 10.29 5.47
N HIS A 215 8.39 11.08 4.76
CA HIS A 215 7.81 12.33 5.29
C HIS A 215 6.89 12.12 6.50
N PHE A 216 6.35 10.91 6.70
CA PHE A 216 5.56 10.58 7.90
C PHE A 216 6.41 10.13 9.09
N GLY A 217 7.75 10.17 8.98
CA GLY A 217 8.65 9.66 10.01
C GLY A 217 8.69 8.12 10.06
N ILE A 218 8.24 7.47 8.99
CA ILE A 218 8.12 6.02 8.88
C ILE A 218 9.13 5.53 7.84
N ARG A 219 9.70 4.35 8.06
CA ARG A 219 10.58 3.69 7.09
C ARG A 219 9.93 2.42 6.55
N ASP A 220 10.09 2.20 5.25
CA ASP A 220 9.77 0.94 4.60
C ASP A 220 11.05 0.43 3.96
N TYR A 221 11.69 -0.54 4.60
CA TYR A 221 12.99 -1.02 4.18
C TYR A 221 12.95 -1.75 2.84
N TYR A 222 11.84 -2.37 2.46
CA TYR A 222 11.70 -2.97 1.13
C TYR A 222 11.75 -1.90 0.03
N LEU A 223 11.00 -0.81 0.21
CA LEU A 223 11.00 0.31 -0.73
C LEU A 223 12.37 1.00 -0.81
N GLU A 224 13.02 1.16 0.33
CA GLU A 224 14.34 1.79 0.41
C GLU A 224 15.45 0.92 -0.19
N ASP A 225 15.39 -0.40 -0.02
CA ASP A 225 16.36 -1.33 -0.62
C ASP A 225 16.17 -1.43 -2.14
N LEU A 226 14.91 -1.53 -2.59
CA LEU A 226 14.59 -1.48 -4.02
C LEU A 226 15.06 -0.17 -4.67
N LEU A 227 14.94 0.96 -3.97
CA LEU A 227 15.37 2.26 -4.47
C LEU A 227 16.89 2.36 -4.63
N GLN A 228 17.68 1.68 -3.78
CA GLN A 228 19.14 1.64 -3.92
C GLN A 228 19.60 0.91 -5.18
N LEU A 229 18.72 0.11 -5.80
CA LEU A 229 19.01 -0.63 -7.02
C LEU A 229 18.63 0.13 -8.29
N LEU A 230 18.04 1.34 -8.22
CA LEU A 230 17.69 2.11 -9.43
C LEU A 230 18.89 2.84 -10.03
#